data_AF-A0A080N6J2-F1
#
_entry.id   AF-A0A080N6J2-F1
#
_cell.length_a   1.000
_cell.length_b   1.000
_cell.length_c   1.000
_cell.angle_alpha   90.00
_cell.angle_beta   90.00
_cell.angle_gamma   90.00
#
_symmetry.space_group_name_H-M   'P 1'
#
loop_
_entity.id
_entity.type
_entity.pdbx_description
1 polymer ?
#
loop_
_entity_poly.entity_id
_entity_poly.type
_entity_poly.pdbx_seq_one_letter_code
_entity_poly.pdbx_strand_id
1 'polypeptide(L)'
;MTVEQLTIDDMLAGRLDGVCPDVRAKRRLALTAMRDVCGVNGKPVEAWRVSECAQRIQHKRYPAAAPMGESTIRTRLNELCKLGYVRVADKDGLTRSHNKCGRYALTKAGVEMMARLSDDE
;
A
#
# COMPACT_ATOMS: atom_id res chain seq x y z
N MET A 1 16.57 -14.09 -17.71
CA MET A 1 16.27 -13.07 -16.68
C MET A 1 15.27 -13.66 -15.72
N THR A 2 15.75 -14.23 -14.62
CA THR A 2 14.93 -14.72 -13.51
C THR A 2 14.43 -13.50 -12.74
N VAL A 3 13.12 -13.34 -12.67
CA VAL A 3 12.49 -12.35 -11.78
C VAL A 3 12.73 -12.88 -10.37
N GLU A 4 13.69 -12.29 -9.64
CA GLU A 4 13.89 -12.61 -8.23
C GLU A 4 12.57 -12.37 -7.50
N GLN A 5 11.98 -13.45 -6.99
CA GLN A 5 10.83 -13.38 -6.10
C GLN A 5 11.30 -12.67 -4.84
N LEU A 6 10.93 -11.40 -4.72
CA LEU A 6 11.15 -10.61 -3.51
C LEU A 6 10.51 -11.39 -2.35
N THR A 7 11.34 -11.84 -1.41
CA THR A 7 10.85 -12.67 -0.29
C THR A 7 10.11 -11.81 0.73
N ILE A 8 9.27 -12.43 1.57
CA ILE A 8 8.55 -11.73 2.64
C ILE A 8 9.52 -11.08 3.63
N ASP A 9 10.64 -11.76 3.92
CA ASP A 9 11.74 -11.23 4.74
C ASP A 9 12.36 -9.96 4.14
N ASP A 10 12.46 -9.90 2.81
CA ASP A 10 12.88 -8.67 2.11
C ASP A 10 11.90 -7.51 2.32
N MET A 11 10.60 -7.78 2.45
CA MET A 11 9.61 -6.74 2.77
C MET A 11 9.64 -6.32 4.24
N LEU A 12 10.09 -7.20 5.15
CA LEU A 12 10.09 -7.02 6.61
C LEU A 12 11.31 -6.28 7.17
N ALA A 13 12.47 -6.38 6.52
CA ALA A 13 13.74 -5.85 7.05
C ALA A 13 13.95 -4.31 6.96
N GLY A 14 13.01 -3.54 6.40
CA GLY A 14 13.16 -2.08 6.25
C GLY A 14 12.81 -1.29 7.53
N ARG A 15 13.79 -0.98 8.38
CA ARG A 15 13.67 0.08 9.40
C ARG A 15 13.55 1.42 8.70
N LEU A 16 12.56 2.23 9.12
CA LEU A 16 12.29 3.58 8.61
C LEU A 16 13.32 4.63 9.11
N ASP A 17 14.59 4.25 9.17
CA ASP A 17 15.69 5.10 9.61
C ASP A 17 16.42 5.67 8.38
N GLY A 18 15.96 6.83 7.89
CA GLY A 18 16.80 7.80 7.18
C GLY A 18 17.15 7.56 5.70
N VAL A 19 16.64 8.47 4.86
CA VAL A 19 17.32 9.05 3.66
C VAL A 19 17.68 8.11 2.49
N CYS A 20 16.94 7.02 2.30
CA CYS A 20 16.69 6.48 0.96
C CYS A 20 15.16 6.51 0.72
N PRO A 21 14.64 6.72 -0.50
CA PRO A 21 13.22 6.55 -0.77
C PRO A 21 12.91 5.06 -0.67
N ASP A 22 12.82 4.52 0.55
CA ASP A 22 12.73 3.10 0.81
C ASP A 22 11.43 2.59 0.19
N VAL A 23 11.60 2.01 -0.99
CA VAL A 23 10.56 1.40 -1.81
C VAL A 23 9.82 0.34 -1.00
N ARG A 24 10.52 -0.39 -0.13
CA ARG A 24 9.96 -1.45 0.72
C ARG A 24 9.09 -0.83 1.81
N ALA A 25 9.59 0.17 2.53
CA ALA A 25 8.79 0.86 3.55
C ALA A 25 7.56 1.58 2.95
N LYS A 26 7.68 2.18 1.76
CA LYS A 26 6.55 2.78 1.04
C LYS A 26 5.53 1.75 0.57
N ARG A 27 5.97 0.56 0.13
CA ARG A 27 5.06 -0.57 -0.19
C ARG A 27 4.33 -1.05 1.06
N ARG A 28 5.03 -1.22 2.17
CA ARG A 28 4.44 -1.61 3.46
C ARG A 28 3.39 -0.59 3.89
N LEU A 29 3.74 0.69 3.88
CA LEU A 29 2.81 1.77 4.22
C LEU A 29 1.56 1.77 3.31
N ALA A 30 1.73 1.57 2.00
CA ALA A 30 0.60 1.46 1.08
C ALA A 30 -0.29 0.24 1.37
N LEU A 31 0.31 -0.90 1.73
CA LEU A 31 -0.42 -2.11 2.09
C LEU A 31 -1.16 -1.97 3.44
N THR A 32 -0.53 -1.34 4.44
CA THR A 32 -1.16 -0.98 5.72
C THR A 32 -2.33 -0.02 5.50
N ALA A 33 -2.15 1.01 4.68
CA ALA A 33 -3.23 1.93 4.34
C ALA A 33 -4.37 1.24 3.60
N MET A 34 -4.07 0.32 2.68
CA MET A 34 -5.08 -0.51 2.01
C MET A 34 -5.92 -1.31 3.01
N ARG A 35 -5.28 -1.97 3.99
CA ARG A 35 -5.98 -2.71 5.05
C ARG A 35 -6.95 -1.81 5.81
N ASP A 36 -6.46 -0.65 6.25
CA ASP A 36 -7.25 0.27 7.07
C ASP A 36 -8.44 0.87 6.30
N VAL A 37 -8.29 1.13 4.99
CA VAL A 37 -9.38 1.69 4.15
C VAL A 37 -10.35 0.60 3.67
N CYS A 38 -9.86 -0.58 3.29
CA CYS A 38 -10.72 -1.69 2.86
C CYS A 38 -11.58 -2.24 4.01
N GLY A 39 -11.09 -2.11 5.25
CA GLY A 39 -11.75 -2.64 6.46
C GLY A 39 -11.91 -4.16 6.42
N VAL A 40 -12.69 -4.69 7.37
CA VAL A 40 -12.92 -6.15 7.52
C VAL A 40 -13.63 -6.76 6.31
N ASN A 41 -14.42 -5.97 5.58
CA ASN A 41 -15.22 -6.46 4.46
C ASN A 41 -14.47 -6.49 3.11
N GLY A 42 -13.20 -6.05 3.06
CA GLY A 42 -12.38 -6.13 1.86
C GLY A 42 -12.92 -5.34 0.67
N LYS A 43 -13.68 -4.25 0.90
CA LYS A 43 -14.31 -3.49 -0.18
C LYS A 43 -13.24 -2.86 -1.09
N PRO A 44 -13.47 -2.82 -2.41
CA PRO A 44 -12.57 -2.11 -3.32
C PRO A 44 -12.50 -0.60 -3.01
N VAL A 45 -11.31 -0.02 -3.10
CA VAL A 45 -11.02 1.38 -2.72
C VAL A 45 -10.23 2.10 -3.80
N GLU A 46 -10.48 3.40 -3.94
CA GLU A 46 -9.75 4.26 -4.86
C GLU A 46 -8.36 4.62 -4.31
N ALA A 47 -7.38 4.78 -5.20
CA ALA A 47 -6.00 5.08 -4.82
C ALA A 47 -5.83 6.36 -4.00
N TRP A 48 -6.67 7.39 -4.24
CA TRP A 48 -6.60 8.63 -3.46
C TRP A 48 -6.99 8.43 -1.99
N ARG A 49 -7.94 7.53 -1.70
CA ARG A 49 -8.32 7.19 -0.31
C ARG A 49 -7.18 6.48 0.41
N VAL A 50 -6.51 5.57 -0.31
CA VAL A 50 -5.31 4.90 0.19
C VAL A 50 -4.21 5.93 0.47
N SER A 51 -4.05 6.92 -0.41
CA SER A 51 -3.07 7.99 -0.23
C SER A 51 -3.35 8.83 1.02
N GLU A 52 -4.59 9.24 1.24
CA GLU A 52 -4.97 10.00 2.45
C GLU A 52 -4.73 9.18 3.72
N CYS A 53 -5.10 7.90 3.70
CA CYS A 53 -4.86 7.03 4.85
C CYS A 53 -3.36 6.81 5.10
N ALA A 54 -2.57 6.58 4.05
CA ALA A 54 -1.12 6.43 4.16
C ALA A 54 -0.46 7.69 4.73
N GLN A 55 -0.87 8.88 4.28
CA GLN A 55 -0.38 10.15 4.81
C GLN A 55 -0.73 10.30 6.29
N ARG A 56 -1.96 9.95 6.70
CA ARG A 56 -2.37 9.97 8.10
C ARG A 56 -1.54 9.03 8.98
N ILE A 57 -1.29 7.80 8.52
CA ILE A 57 -0.44 6.82 9.23
C ILE A 57 0.99 7.35 9.33
N GLN A 58 1.54 7.85 8.22
CA GLN A 58 2.89 8.39 8.14
C GLN A 58 3.06 9.58 9.08
N HIS A 59 2.14 10.55 9.06
CA HIS A 59 2.21 11.74 9.89
C HIS A 59 2.10 11.41 11.39
N LYS A 60 1.29 10.41 11.75
CA LYS A 60 1.18 9.94 13.14
C LYS A 60 2.49 9.31 13.65
N ARG A 61 3.17 8.51 12.82
CA ARG A 61 4.39 7.79 13.22
C ARG A 61 5.67 8.62 13.04
N TYR A 62 5.70 9.46 12.00
CA TYR A 62 6.85 10.24 11.55
C TYR A 62 6.40 11.63 11.11
N PRO A 63 6.11 12.55 12.05
CA PRO A 63 5.53 13.86 11.74
C PRO A 63 6.44 14.72 10.84
N ALA A 64 7.75 14.51 10.87
CA ALA A 64 8.73 15.21 10.04
C ALA A 64 8.94 14.60 8.64
N ALA A 65 8.31 13.45 8.34
CA ALA A 65 8.49 12.79 7.05
C ALA A 65 7.75 13.51 5.92
N ALA A 66 8.38 13.59 4.75
CA ALA A 66 7.76 14.17 3.56
C ALA A 66 6.49 13.37 3.16
N PRO A 67 5.40 14.05 2.81
CA PRO A 67 4.15 13.40 2.47
C PRO A 67 4.29 12.56 1.20
N MET A 68 3.70 11.38 1.22
CA MET A 68 3.65 10.53 0.04
C MET A 68 2.57 11.02 -0.94
N GLY A 69 2.97 11.42 -2.14
CA GLY A 69 2.05 11.85 -3.19
C GLY A 69 1.22 10.71 -3.79
N GLU A 70 0.04 11.05 -4.34
CA GLU A 70 -0.89 10.08 -4.94
C GLU A 70 -0.24 9.28 -6.10
N SER A 71 0.64 9.92 -6.88
CA SER A 71 1.44 9.25 -7.91
C SER A 71 2.32 8.14 -7.33
N THR A 72 2.94 8.38 -6.17
CA THR A 72 3.77 7.38 -5.48
C THR A 72 2.90 6.22 -5.00
N ILE A 73 1.73 6.51 -4.42
CA ILE A 73 0.78 5.48 -3.98
C ILE A 73 0.33 4.60 -5.14
N ARG A 74 -0.07 5.17 -6.28
CA ARG A 74 -0.46 4.38 -7.45
C ARG A 74 0.69 3.49 -7.92
N THR A 75 1.91 4.00 -7.94
CA THR A 75 3.09 3.18 -8.27
C THR A 75 3.26 2.03 -7.28
N ARG A 76 3.10 2.27 -5.98
CA ARG A 76 3.18 1.21 -4.96
C ARG A 76 2.05 0.19 -5.08
N LEU A 77 0.82 0.61 -5.34
CA LEU A 77 -0.31 -0.28 -5.57
C LEU A 77 -0.10 -1.16 -6.81
N ASN A 78 0.41 -0.58 -7.90
CA ASN A 78 0.74 -1.35 -9.11
C ASN A 78 1.83 -2.40 -8.86
N GLU A 79 2.82 -2.08 -8.03
CA GLU A 79 3.84 -3.05 -7.62
C GLU A 79 3.24 -4.15 -6.73
N LEU A 80 2.38 -3.79 -5.77
CA LEU A 80 1.66 -4.77 -4.95
C LEU A 80 0.71 -5.64 -5.77
N CYS A 81 0.16 -5.13 -6.87
CA CYS A 81 -0.58 -5.92 -7.85
C CYS A 81 0.31 -6.95 -8.55
N LYS A 82 1.51 -6.54 -8.99
CA LYS A 82 2.48 -7.47 -9.60
C LYS A 82 2.94 -8.55 -8.64
N LEU A 83 3.03 -8.23 -7.35
CA LEU A 83 3.38 -9.17 -6.28
C LEU A 83 2.19 -10.03 -5.81
N GLY A 84 0.97 -9.77 -6.30
CA GLY A 84 -0.21 -10.56 -5.97
C GLY A 84 -0.87 -10.24 -4.61
N TYR A 85 -0.44 -9.20 -3.90
CA TYR A 85 -1.03 -8.78 -2.61
C TYR A 85 -2.25 -7.87 -2.77
N VAL A 86 -2.30 -7.15 -3.89
CA VAL A 86 -3.42 -6.28 -4.26
C VAL A 86 -3.89 -6.70 -5.65
N ARG A 87 -5.14 -6.38 -5.99
CA ARG A 87 -5.65 -6.49 -7.36
C ARG A 87 -6.47 -5.26 -7.71
N VAL A 88 -6.53 -4.94 -9.00
CA VAL A 88 -7.57 -4.04 -9.52
C VAL A 88 -8.89 -4.83 -9.50
N ALA A 89 -9.88 -4.33 -8.77
CA ALA A 89 -11.18 -4.98 -8.63
C ALA A 89 -12.09 -4.65 -9.81
N ASP A 90 -12.17 -3.37 -10.17
CA ASP A 90 -13.00 -2.83 -11.26
C ASP A 90 -12.53 -1.41 -11.65
N LYS A 91 -13.25 -0.78 -12.59
CA LYS A 91 -13.00 0.59 -13.08
C LYS A 91 -14.12 1.58 -12.70
N ASP A 92 -14.89 1.26 -11.66
CA ASP A 92 -16.06 2.05 -11.26
C ASP A 92 -15.73 3.12 -10.22
N GLY A 93 -14.46 3.27 -9.85
CA GLY A 93 -13.99 4.27 -8.92
C GLY A 93 -13.95 5.67 -9.50
N LEU A 94 -13.82 6.65 -8.60
CA LEU A 94 -13.67 8.07 -8.94
C LEU A 94 -12.44 8.65 -8.25
N THR A 95 -11.61 9.38 -9.00
CA THR A 95 -10.54 10.22 -8.44
C THR A 95 -11.11 11.34 -7.57
N ARG A 96 -10.27 12.02 -6.80
CA ARG A 96 -10.68 13.22 -6.02
C ARG A 96 -11.29 14.32 -6.90
N SER A 97 -10.85 14.41 -8.16
CA SER A 97 -11.37 15.34 -9.17
C SER A 97 -12.55 14.78 -9.96
N HIS A 98 -13.22 13.73 -9.49
CA HIS A 98 -14.39 13.08 -10.12
C HIS A 98 -14.17 12.43 -11.50
N ASN A 99 -12.91 12.23 -11.91
CA ASN A 99 -12.58 11.42 -13.10
C ASN A 99 -12.66 9.92 -12.79
N LYS A 100 -13.05 9.10 -13.77
CA LYS A 100 -13.08 7.63 -13.65
C LYS A 100 -11.70 7.05 -13.32
N CYS A 101 -11.65 6.06 -12.43
CA CYS A 101 -10.42 5.34 -12.08
C CYS A 101 -10.68 3.90 -11.61
N GLY A 102 -9.61 3.11 -11.56
CA GLY A 102 -9.64 1.76 -11.01
C GLY A 102 -9.77 1.75 -9.48
N ARG A 103 -10.54 0.80 -8.96
CA ARG A 103 -10.56 0.48 -7.53
C ARG A 103 -9.66 -0.73 -7.25
N TYR A 104 -9.01 -0.72 -6.10
CA TYR A 104 -8.07 -1.74 -5.67
C TYR A 104 -8.68 -2.53 -4.51
N ALA A 105 -8.45 -3.82 -4.47
CA ALA A 105 -8.85 -4.68 -3.35
C ALA A 105 -7.64 -5.51 -2.88
N LEU A 106 -7.63 -5.84 -1.59
CA LEU A 106 -6.68 -6.81 -1.05
C LEU A 106 -6.99 -8.21 -1.60
N THR A 107 -5.95 -8.97 -1.89
CA THR A 107 -6.07 -10.41 -2.14
C THR A 107 -5.98 -11.18 -0.82
N LYS A 108 -6.29 -12.48 -0.85
CA LYS A 108 -6.08 -13.35 0.32
C LYS A 108 -4.64 -13.30 0.81
N ALA A 109 -3.67 -13.40 -0.11
CA ALA A 109 -2.24 -13.28 0.21
C ALA A 109 -1.87 -11.92 0.81
N GLY A 110 -2.49 -10.83 0.34
CA GLY A 110 -2.28 -9.49 0.92
C GLY A 110 -2.80 -9.37 2.35
N VAL A 111 -3.95 -9.97 2.65
CA VAL A 111 -4.50 -10.02 4.02
C VAL A 111 -3.62 -10.86 4.94
N GLU A 112 -3.19 -12.05 4.50
CA GLU A 112 -2.30 -12.93 5.25
C GLU A 112 -0.94 -12.27 5.54
N MET A 113 -0.36 -11.58 4.55
CA MET A 113 0.87 -10.81 4.72
C MET A 113 0.73 -9.71 5.79
N MET A 114 -0.42 -9.04 5.83
CA MET A 114 -0.69 -8.00 6.84
C MET A 114 -0.92 -8.55 8.24
N ALA A 115 -1.49 -9.75 8.37
CA ALA A 115 -1.62 -10.41 9.68
C ALA A 115 -0.22 -10.65 10.27
N ARG A 116 0.70 -11.21 9.47
CA ARG A 116 2.10 -11.47 9.88
C ARG A 116 2.85 -10.20 10.25
N LEU A 117 2.62 -9.10 9.53
CA LEU A 117 3.20 -7.78 9.83
C LEU A 117 2.70 -7.16 11.15
N SER A 118 1.53 -7.56 11.63
CA SER A 118 0.94 -7.01 12.86
C SER A 118 1.39 -7.77 14.11
N ASP A 119 1.97 -8.97 13.94
CA ASP A 119 2.50 -9.79 15.04
C ASP A 119 3.94 -9.40 15.42
N ASP A 120 4.62 -8.61 14.57
CA ASP A 120 6.02 -8.16 14.74
C ASP A 120 6.16 -6.70 15.26
N GLU A 121 5.06 -5.97 15.49
CA GLU A 121 5.03 -4.62 16.11
C GLU A 121 4.65 -4.69 17.60
#